data_AF-A0A834IB65-F1
#
_entry.id   AF-A0A834IB65-F1
#
_cell.length_a   1.000
_cell.length_b   1.000
_cell.length_c   1.000
_cell.angle_alpha   90.00
_cell.angle_beta   90.00
_cell.angle_gamma   90.00
#
_symmetry.space_group_name_H-M   'P 1'
#
loop_
_entity.id
_entity.type
_entity.pdbx_description
1 polymer ?
#
loop_
_entity_poly.entity_id
_entity_poly.type
_entity_poly.pdbx_seq_one_letter_code
_entity_poly.pdbx_strand_id
1 'polypeptide(L)'
;MTPLQKLVILELICLAFGHVKTVKRNVTIGKCCALDEILTYEQKCIKSYNSSWDLKVYSNGSFVSFAGKLPPRWVVKEHLRPRCAKPVVEALENRRFVPSITGTAMIVEYDQKITPSQYCIDYNYVLFCPNNYSPEGYTSVLVKKCCGENAVYSEQNSTCVHFKNSSYNIDVGPNKTLGFGFPICGGSSFTVAGKLNQAHLLDNGSVLINS
;
A
#
# COMPACT_ATOMS: atom_id res chain seq x y z
N MET A 1 -33.81 14.99 -51.23
CA MET A 1 -33.47 15.03 -49.78
C MET A 1 -33.00 16.42 -49.43
N THR A 2 -33.74 17.09 -48.55
CA THR A 2 -33.45 18.48 -48.16
C THR A 2 -32.25 18.53 -47.21
N PRO A 3 -31.50 19.66 -47.17
CA PRO A 3 -30.34 19.81 -46.28
C PRO A 3 -30.69 19.58 -44.79
N LEU A 4 -31.96 19.81 -44.42
CA LEU A 4 -32.50 19.54 -43.09
C LEU A 4 -32.53 18.03 -42.73
N GLN A 5 -32.78 17.15 -43.71
CA GLN A 5 -32.78 15.70 -43.48
C GLN A 5 -31.37 15.14 -43.24
N LYS A 6 -30.32 15.77 -43.79
CA LYS A 6 -28.93 15.34 -43.57
C LYS A 6 -28.42 15.70 -42.17
N LEU A 7 -28.89 16.81 -41.60
CA LEU A 7 -28.48 17.26 -40.25
C LEU A 7 -29.04 16.35 -39.15
N VAL A 8 -30.31 15.96 -39.27
CA VAL A 8 -30.98 15.10 -38.27
C VAL A 8 -30.36 13.69 -38.26
N ILE A 9 -29.91 13.18 -39.41
CA ILE A 9 -29.22 11.88 -39.48
C ILE A 9 -27.83 11.96 -38.84
N LEU A 10 -27.13 13.10 -38.95
CA LEU A 10 -25.79 13.26 -38.37
C LEU A 10 -25.82 13.36 -36.83
N GLU A 11 -26.85 14.01 -36.25
CA GLU A 11 -27.01 14.07 -34.79
C GLU A 11 -27.43 12.72 -34.18
N LEU A 12 -28.21 11.91 -34.90
CA LEU A 12 -28.60 10.57 -34.44
C LEU A 12 -27.44 9.57 -34.44
N ILE A 13 -26.42 9.75 -35.28
CA ILE A 13 -25.25 8.84 -35.35
C ILE A 13 -24.25 9.11 -34.22
N CYS A 14 -24.15 10.34 -33.71
CA CYS A 14 -23.23 10.68 -32.62
C CYS A 14 -23.69 10.19 -31.23
N LEU A 15 -24.98 9.91 -31.03
CA LEU A 15 -25.52 9.40 -29.77
C LEU A 15 -25.33 7.88 -29.58
N ALA A 16 -24.90 7.15 -30.60
CA ALA A 16 -24.79 5.69 -30.56
C ALA A 16 -23.39 5.15 -30.16
N PHE A 17 -22.35 5.99 -30.13
CA PHE A 17 -20.98 5.56 -29.87
C PHE A 17 -20.35 6.32 -28.70
N GLY A 18 -20.58 5.85 -27.48
CA GLY A 18 -19.95 6.46 -26.31
C GLY A 18 -20.04 5.73 -24.98
N HIS A 19 -20.69 4.56 -24.87
CA HIS A 19 -20.42 3.70 -23.72
C HIS A 19 -19.09 2.98 -23.96
N VAL A 20 -17.99 3.65 -23.59
CA VAL A 20 -16.73 2.96 -23.29
C VAL A 20 -17.06 2.03 -22.12
N LYS A 21 -17.44 0.79 -22.44
CA LYS A 21 -17.41 -0.31 -21.49
C LYS A 21 -15.98 -0.38 -21.02
N THR A 22 -15.71 0.16 -19.84
CA THR A 22 -14.42 0.04 -19.18
C THR A 22 -14.19 -1.45 -19.01
N VAL A 23 -13.37 -2.03 -19.88
CA VAL A 23 -13.02 -3.45 -19.84
C VAL A 23 -12.35 -3.66 -18.49
N LYS A 24 -13.07 -4.27 -17.55
CA LYS A 24 -12.56 -4.60 -16.21
C LYS A 24 -11.49 -5.68 -16.38
N ARG A 25 -10.24 -5.28 -16.64
CA ARG A 25 -9.11 -6.19 -16.85
C ARG A 25 -8.86 -7.06 -15.61
N ASN A 26 -8.54 -8.33 -15.84
CA ASN A 26 -7.98 -9.23 -14.84
C ASN A 26 -6.59 -8.74 -14.43
N VAL A 27 -6.21 -9.02 -13.19
CA VAL A 27 -4.91 -8.64 -12.64
C VAL A 27 -4.15 -9.91 -12.27
N THR A 28 -2.98 -10.11 -12.85
CA THR A 28 -2.12 -11.24 -12.49
C THR A 28 -1.35 -10.91 -11.22
N ILE A 29 -1.45 -11.76 -10.21
CA ILE A 29 -0.76 -11.65 -8.93
C ILE A 29 0.16 -12.85 -8.79
N GLY A 30 1.42 -12.61 -8.46
CA GLY A 30 2.37 -13.70 -8.21
C GLY A 30 2.07 -14.39 -6.88
N LYS A 31 2.01 -15.72 -6.89
CA LYS A 31 2.23 -16.52 -5.70
C LYS A 31 3.71 -16.91 -5.62
N CYS A 32 4.31 -16.72 -4.44
CA CYS A 32 5.76 -16.89 -4.28
C CYS A 32 6.22 -18.34 -4.45
N CYS A 33 5.41 -19.29 -3.98
CA CYS A 33 5.65 -20.73 -4.06
C CYS A 33 4.58 -21.43 -4.91
N ALA A 34 4.66 -22.76 -5.03
CA ALA A 34 3.56 -23.57 -5.57
C ALA A 34 2.31 -23.49 -4.68
N LEU A 35 1.13 -23.78 -5.20
CA LEU A 35 -0.15 -23.75 -4.48
C LEU A 35 -0.14 -24.65 -3.23
N ASP A 36 0.57 -25.77 -3.29
CA ASP A 36 0.73 -26.71 -2.17
C ASP A 36 1.96 -26.42 -1.29
N GLU A 37 2.55 -25.23 -1.44
CA GLU A 37 3.69 -24.76 -0.69
C GLU A 37 3.41 -23.42 -0.02
N ILE A 38 4.16 -23.14 1.05
CA ILE A 38 4.17 -21.89 1.76
C ILE A 38 5.57 -21.28 1.79
N LEU A 39 5.63 -19.95 1.68
CA LEU A 39 6.86 -19.18 1.87
C LEU A 39 7.21 -19.12 3.37
N THR A 40 8.46 -19.34 3.72
CA THR A 40 8.98 -19.12 5.08
C THR A 40 9.67 -17.77 5.21
N TYR A 41 9.94 -17.35 6.45
CA TYR A 41 10.71 -16.13 6.72
C TYR A 41 12.15 -16.20 6.16
N GLU A 42 12.72 -17.39 6.01
CA GLU A 42 14.01 -17.61 5.34
C GLU A 42 13.90 -17.60 3.80
N GLN A 43 12.75 -17.19 3.27
CA GLN A 43 12.43 -17.11 1.84
C GLN A 43 12.45 -18.46 1.11
N LYS A 44 12.24 -19.56 1.85
CA LYS A 44 12.16 -20.93 1.31
C LYS A 44 10.70 -21.31 1.06
N CYS A 45 10.48 -22.20 0.09
CA CYS A 45 9.18 -22.82 -0.11
C CYS A 45 9.19 -24.20 0.56
N ILE A 46 8.19 -24.47 1.40
CA ILE A 46 8.00 -25.76 2.06
C ILE A 46 6.59 -26.25 1.81
N LYS A 47 6.38 -27.58 1.73
CA LYS A 47 5.04 -28.16 1.54
C LYS A 47 4.13 -27.78 2.71
N SER A 48 2.90 -27.38 2.41
CA SER A 48 1.87 -27.10 3.42
C SER A 48 0.57 -27.81 3.08
N TYR A 49 0.03 -28.51 4.08
CA TYR A 49 -1.25 -29.22 3.99
C TYR A 49 -2.46 -28.33 4.31
N ASN A 50 -2.23 -27.10 4.79
CA ASN A 50 -3.28 -26.12 5.06
C ASN A 50 -2.92 -24.77 4.44
N SER A 51 -3.80 -24.25 3.59
CA SER A 51 -3.50 -23.18 2.65
C SER A 51 -4.75 -22.34 2.35
N SER A 52 -5.10 -21.46 3.29
CA SER A 52 -6.19 -20.49 3.14
C SER A 52 -5.62 -19.09 2.95
N TRP A 53 -6.23 -18.32 2.06
CA TRP A 53 -5.94 -16.89 1.90
C TRP A 53 -6.90 -16.07 2.74
N ASP A 54 -6.37 -15.42 3.79
CA ASP A 54 -7.13 -14.45 4.58
C ASP A 54 -6.59 -13.04 4.31
N LEU A 55 -7.10 -12.42 3.24
CA LEU A 55 -6.61 -11.11 2.77
C LEU A 55 -7.61 -9.99 3.08
N LYS A 56 -7.08 -8.87 3.54
CA LYS A 56 -7.80 -7.59 3.57
C LYS A 56 -7.31 -6.71 2.43
N VAL A 57 -8.21 -6.38 1.51
CA VAL A 57 -7.90 -5.64 0.28
C VAL A 57 -8.62 -4.31 0.28
N TYR A 58 -7.89 -3.25 0.00
CA TYR A 58 -8.44 -1.91 -0.13
C TYR A 58 -9.21 -1.72 -1.44
N SER A 59 -10.45 -1.27 -1.36
CA SER A 59 -11.33 -1.04 -2.50
C SER A 59 -12.33 0.07 -2.18
N ASN A 60 -12.47 1.05 -3.08
CA ASN A 60 -13.48 2.11 -2.99
C ASN A 60 -13.55 2.82 -1.62
N GLY A 61 -12.40 3.17 -1.03
CA GLY A 61 -12.36 3.90 0.23
C GLY A 61 -12.36 3.03 1.50
N SER A 62 -12.56 1.71 1.39
CA SER A 62 -12.66 0.81 2.54
C SER A 62 -11.89 -0.50 2.35
N PHE A 63 -11.72 -1.24 3.44
CA PHE A 63 -11.14 -2.58 3.41
C PHE A 63 -12.22 -3.65 3.25
N VAL A 64 -12.00 -4.57 2.32
CA VAL A 64 -12.85 -5.75 2.09
C VAL A 64 -12.06 -6.99 2.46
N SER A 65 -12.63 -7.82 3.33
CA SER A 65 -12.05 -9.09 3.73
C SER A 65 -12.41 -10.21 2.74
N PHE A 66 -11.41 -10.98 2.32
CA PHE A 66 -11.56 -12.18 1.52
C PHE A 66 -10.99 -13.34 2.34
N ALA A 67 -11.87 -14.09 3.01
CA ALA A 67 -11.50 -15.23 3.83
C ALA A 67 -11.57 -16.53 3.01
N GLY A 68 -10.50 -17.31 3.02
CA GLY A 68 -10.35 -18.53 2.21
C GLY A 68 -10.39 -18.34 0.70
N LYS A 69 -10.34 -17.10 0.20
CA LYS A 69 -10.43 -16.83 -1.24
C LYS A 69 -9.69 -15.57 -1.62
N LEU A 70 -9.37 -15.46 -2.90
CA LEU A 70 -8.78 -14.26 -3.48
C LEU A 70 -9.86 -13.34 -4.07
N PRO A 71 -9.54 -12.06 -4.30
CA PRO A 71 -10.42 -11.17 -5.02
C PRO A 71 -10.82 -11.75 -6.40
N PRO A 72 -12.10 -11.61 -6.85
CA PRO A 72 -12.63 -12.30 -8.04
C PRO A 72 -11.92 -12.05 -9.38
N ARG A 73 -11.06 -11.05 -9.46
CA ARG A 73 -10.33 -10.67 -10.69
C ARG A 73 -8.82 -10.86 -10.59
N TRP A 74 -8.36 -11.39 -9.46
CA TRP A 74 -6.98 -11.75 -9.29
C TRP A 74 -6.75 -13.13 -9.89
N VAL A 75 -5.82 -13.19 -10.82
CA VAL A 75 -5.35 -14.43 -11.43
C VAL A 75 -4.00 -14.75 -10.82
N VAL A 76 -3.92 -15.85 -10.08
CA VAL A 76 -2.67 -16.26 -9.44
C VAL A 76 -1.75 -16.92 -10.44
N LYS A 77 -0.47 -16.60 -10.38
CA LYS A 77 0.58 -17.34 -11.07
C LYS A 77 1.61 -17.85 -10.05
N GLU A 78 1.75 -19.17 -9.98
CA GLU A 78 2.70 -19.86 -9.10
C GLU A 78 4.15 -19.58 -9.49
N HIS A 79 5.06 -19.76 -8.52
CA HIS A 79 6.51 -19.57 -8.67
C HIS A 79 6.91 -18.21 -9.28
N LEU A 80 6.07 -17.19 -9.11
CA LEU A 80 6.33 -15.86 -9.65
C LEU A 80 6.87 -14.97 -8.55
N ARG A 81 8.17 -15.04 -8.32
CA ARG A 81 8.87 -14.16 -7.36
C ARG A 81 9.26 -12.82 -8.01
N PRO A 82 9.33 -11.73 -7.22
CA PRO A 82 9.77 -10.44 -7.75
C PRO A 82 11.27 -10.48 -8.07
N ARG A 83 11.70 -9.64 -9.02
CA ARG A 83 13.09 -9.60 -9.50
C ARG A 83 13.82 -8.41 -8.89
N CYS A 84 14.59 -8.66 -7.84
CA CYS A 84 15.56 -7.70 -7.28
C CYS A 84 16.68 -8.43 -6.54
N ALA A 85 17.79 -7.73 -6.30
CA ALA A 85 18.98 -8.32 -5.67
C ALA A 85 18.72 -8.78 -4.22
N LYS A 86 17.85 -8.07 -3.48
CA LYS A 86 17.57 -8.33 -2.08
C LYS A 86 16.08 -8.12 -1.77
N PRO A 87 15.23 -9.12 -2.03
CA PRO A 87 13.83 -9.04 -1.68
C PRO A 87 13.63 -9.12 -0.16
N VAL A 88 12.59 -8.42 0.33
CA VAL A 88 12.20 -8.40 1.73
C VAL A 88 10.96 -9.26 1.92
N VAL A 89 10.97 -10.08 2.97
CA VAL A 89 9.81 -10.87 3.41
C VAL A 89 9.14 -10.17 4.57
N GLU A 90 7.81 -10.14 4.56
CA GLU A 90 7.01 -9.51 5.61
C GLU A 90 5.78 -10.37 5.90
N ALA A 91 5.41 -10.48 7.17
CA ALA A 91 4.24 -11.25 7.56
C ALA A 91 2.96 -10.46 7.24
N LEU A 92 1.95 -11.12 6.68
CA LEU A 92 0.68 -10.47 6.31
C LEU A 92 -0.09 -9.97 7.54
N GLU A 93 0.07 -10.65 8.69
CA GLU A 93 -0.57 -10.29 9.96
C GLU A 93 -0.13 -8.92 10.49
N ASN A 94 1.07 -8.46 10.13
CA ASN A 94 1.61 -7.17 10.55
C ASN A 94 0.91 -5.98 9.86
N ARG A 95 0.06 -6.24 8.86
CA ARG A 95 -0.71 -5.23 8.11
C ARG A 95 0.13 -4.11 7.49
N ARG A 96 1.44 -4.33 7.32
CA ARG A 96 2.36 -3.40 6.64
C ARG A 96 2.23 -3.47 5.12
N PHE A 97 1.70 -4.58 4.61
CA PHE A 97 1.33 -4.77 3.21
C PHE A 97 -0.17 -4.50 3.05
N VAL A 98 -0.52 -3.47 2.28
CA VAL A 98 -1.89 -3.06 2.02
C VAL A 98 -2.19 -3.26 0.53
N PRO A 99 -2.72 -4.43 0.12
CA PRO A 99 -3.10 -4.67 -1.26
C PRO A 99 -4.36 -3.90 -1.63
N SER A 100 -4.45 -3.45 -2.88
CA SER A 100 -5.65 -2.84 -3.44
C SER A 100 -6.34 -3.78 -4.42
N ILE A 101 -7.63 -3.57 -4.70
CA ILE A 101 -8.41 -4.40 -5.62
C ILE A 101 -7.82 -4.44 -7.04
N THR A 102 -7.01 -3.45 -7.41
CA THR A 102 -6.31 -3.37 -8.71
C THR A 102 -4.97 -4.12 -8.71
N GLY A 103 -4.57 -4.73 -7.60
CA GLY A 103 -3.31 -5.46 -7.43
C GLY A 103 -2.09 -4.58 -7.19
N THR A 104 -2.21 -3.25 -7.18
CA THR A 104 -1.16 -2.43 -6.55
C THR A 104 -1.19 -2.63 -5.04
N ALA A 105 -0.07 -2.44 -4.36
CA ALA A 105 -0.01 -2.49 -2.90
C ALA A 105 0.79 -1.32 -2.34
N MET A 106 0.46 -0.92 -1.12
CA MET A 106 1.25 0.02 -0.34
C MET A 106 2.01 -0.74 0.74
N ILE A 107 3.32 -0.53 0.81
CA ILE A 107 4.17 -0.99 1.89
C ILE A 107 4.33 0.17 2.86
N VAL A 108 3.58 0.12 3.96
CA VAL A 108 3.45 1.23 4.92
C VAL A 108 4.81 1.59 5.52
N GLU A 109 5.65 0.62 5.84
CA GLU A 109 6.95 0.86 6.46
C GLU A 109 7.99 1.43 5.49
N TYR A 110 7.79 1.30 4.18
CA TYR A 110 8.71 1.84 3.19
C TYR A 110 8.15 3.08 2.49
N ASP A 111 6.95 3.50 2.91
CA ASP A 111 6.12 4.51 2.23
C ASP A 111 6.10 4.34 0.70
N GLN A 112 5.98 3.07 0.29
CA GLN A 112 6.24 2.67 -1.08
C GLN A 112 4.99 2.05 -1.69
N LYS A 113 4.61 2.56 -2.87
CA LYS A 113 3.64 1.89 -3.72
C LYS A 113 4.34 0.92 -4.66
N ILE A 114 3.86 -0.32 -4.72
CA ILE A 114 4.39 -1.37 -5.59
C ILE A 114 3.33 -1.95 -6.51
N THR A 115 3.79 -2.44 -7.65
CA THR A 115 2.99 -3.08 -8.69
C THR A 115 3.08 -4.61 -8.61
N PRO A 116 2.14 -5.37 -9.22
CA PRO A 116 2.15 -6.84 -9.18
C PRO A 116 3.44 -7.53 -9.62
N SER A 117 4.31 -6.88 -10.39
CA SER A 117 5.61 -7.44 -10.80
C SER A 117 6.71 -7.27 -9.75
N GLN A 118 6.49 -6.42 -8.75
CA GLN A 118 7.45 -6.08 -7.70
C GLN A 118 7.20 -6.84 -6.39
N TYR A 119 6.18 -7.69 -6.35
CA TYR A 119 5.95 -8.57 -5.22
C TYR A 119 5.32 -9.89 -5.66
N CYS A 120 5.36 -10.84 -4.76
CA CYS A 120 4.48 -12.00 -4.75
C CYS A 120 3.90 -12.15 -3.34
N ILE A 121 2.71 -12.71 -3.26
CA ILE A 121 2.07 -13.02 -1.98
C ILE A 121 2.18 -14.53 -1.75
N ASP A 122 2.23 -14.96 -0.50
CA ASP A 122 2.00 -16.32 -0.05
C ASP A 122 1.04 -16.34 1.14
N TYR A 123 0.61 -17.50 1.63
CA TYR A 123 -0.49 -17.62 2.60
C TYR A 123 -0.28 -16.78 3.87
N ASN A 124 0.95 -16.73 4.38
CA ASN A 124 1.31 -16.00 5.60
C ASN A 124 2.22 -14.78 5.35
N TYR A 125 2.83 -14.70 4.19
CA TYR A 125 3.92 -13.75 3.92
C TYR A 125 3.76 -13.07 2.58
N VAL A 126 4.37 -11.90 2.44
CA VAL A 126 4.61 -11.25 1.14
C VAL A 126 6.11 -11.16 0.93
N LEU A 127 6.57 -11.36 -0.29
CA LEU A 127 7.93 -11.09 -0.72
C LEU A 127 7.90 -9.93 -1.71
N PHE A 128 8.61 -8.84 -1.44
CA PHE A 128 8.59 -7.65 -2.28
C PHE A 128 9.96 -7.02 -2.46
N CYS A 129 10.08 -6.16 -3.46
CA CYS A 129 11.28 -5.39 -3.73
C CYS A 129 11.14 -3.95 -3.22
N PRO A 130 11.92 -3.53 -2.20
CA PRO A 130 11.95 -2.15 -1.78
C PRO A 130 12.64 -1.29 -2.85
N ASN A 131 12.09 -0.10 -3.12
CA ASN A 131 12.67 0.88 -4.07
C ASN A 131 13.89 1.58 -3.46
N ASN A 132 13.84 1.85 -2.16
CA ASN A 132 14.89 2.51 -1.40
C ASN A 132 15.51 1.48 -0.45
N TYR A 133 16.41 0.66 -0.98
CA TYR A 133 17.21 -0.24 -0.16
C TYR A 133 18.45 0.50 0.35
N SER A 134 18.54 0.69 1.66
CA SER A 134 19.84 0.89 2.32
C SER A 134 20.41 -0.51 2.65
N PRO A 135 21.61 -0.85 2.16
CA PRO A 135 22.30 -2.12 2.47
C PRO A 135 22.61 -2.35 3.95
N GLU A 136 22.62 -1.27 4.70
CA GLU A 136 22.67 -1.24 6.15
C GLU A 136 21.23 -0.96 6.59
N GLY A 137 20.59 -1.90 7.31
CA GLY A 137 19.19 -1.77 7.71
C GLY A 137 18.85 -0.35 8.18
N TYR A 138 17.80 0.24 7.62
CA TYR A 138 17.29 1.57 7.98
C TYR A 138 18.38 2.60 8.35
N THR A 139 19.20 3.04 7.39
CA THR A 139 20.04 4.24 7.63
C THR A 139 19.20 5.50 7.84
N SER A 140 17.93 5.46 7.47
CA SER A 140 16.96 6.48 7.89
C SER A 140 15.88 5.88 8.78
N VAL A 141 15.79 6.37 10.00
CA VAL A 141 14.66 6.09 10.90
C VAL A 141 13.39 6.72 10.34
N LEU A 142 12.34 5.91 10.16
CA LEU A 142 11.08 6.39 9.61
C LEU A 142 10.22 7.04 10.69
N VAL A 143 10.04 8.35 10.57
CA VAL A 143 9.16 9.15 11.42
C VAL A 143 7.79 9.24 10.75
N LYS A 144 6.77 8.77 11.46
CA LYS A 144 5.41 8.70 10.95
C LYS A 144 4.67 10.02 11.16
N LYS A 145 4.02 10.52 10.11
CA LYS A 145 3.05 11.62 10.22
C LYS A 145 1.65 11.18 9.83
N CYS A 146 0.65 11.85 10.42
CA CYS A 146 -0.76 11.50 10.27
C CYS A 146 -1.34 11.94 8.92
N CYS A 147 -0.94 13.11 8.43
CA CYS A 147 -1.44 13.68 7.17
C CYS A 147 -0.50 13.36 5.99
N GLY A 148 -1.10 13.26 4.81
CA GLY A 148 -0.41 12.96 3.55
C GLY A 148 0.67 13.98 3.15
N GLU A 149 1.22 13.79 1.96
CA GLU A 149 2.25 14.67 1.42
C GLU A 149 1.76 16.13 1.38
N ASN A 150 2.63 17.08 1.77
CA ASN A 150 2.31 18.51 1.80
C ASN A 150 1.04 18.86 2.61
N ALA A 151 0.72 18.10 3.66
CA ALA A 151 -0.48 18.33 4.47
C ALA A 151 -0.21 18.35 5.97
N VAL A 152 -1.00 19.14 6.69
CA VAL A 152 -0.99 19.27 8.16
C VAL A 152 -2.39 19.08 8.71
N TYR A 153 -2.50 18.44 9.87
CA TYR A 153 -3.77 18.32 10.56
C TYR A 153 -4.18 19.67 11.17
N SER A 154 -5.32 20.20 10.78
CA SER A 154 -5.93 21.38 11.38
C SER A 154 -6.87 20.96 12.50
N GLU A 155 -6.58 21.36 13.74
CA GLU A 155 -7.49 21.14 14.88
C GLU A 155 -8.83 21.86 14.65
N GLN A 156 -8.79 23.10 14.15
CA GLN A 156 -9.98 23.92 13.91
C GLN A 156 -10.95 23.26 12.93
N ASN A 157 -10.43 22.65 11.87
CA ASN A 157 -11.23 22.04 10.82
C ASN A 157 -11.35 20.51 10.95
N SER A 158 -10.68 19.92 11.94
CA SER A 158 -10.58 18.47 12.16
C SER A 158 -10.23 17.68 10.89
N THR A 159 -9.34 18.22 10.05
CA THR A 159 -9.02 17.67 8.73
C THR A 159 -7.58 17.95 8.33
N CYS A 160 -7.05 17.18 7.39
CA CYS A 160 -5.76 17.45 6.78
C CYS A 160 -5.90 18.59 5.76
N VAL A 161 -5.19 19.69 6.00
CA VAL A 161 -5.12 20.84 5.10
C VAL A 161 -3.89 20.70 4.23
N HIS A 162 -4.09 20.74 2.91
CA HIS A 162 -3.02 20.61 1.92
C HIS A 162 -2.46 21.97 1.53
N PHE A 163 -1.13 22.07 1.53
CA PHE A 163 -0.40 23.23 1.07
C PHE A 163 0.00 23.06 -0.40
N LYS A 164 -0.26 24.07 -1.22
CA LYS A 164 0.20 24.10 -2.62
C LYS A 164 1.69 24.42 -2.66
N ASN A 165 2.40 23.87 -3.64
CA ASN A 165 3.82 24.16 -3.95
C ASN A 165 4.84 23.75 -2.87
N SER A 166 4.58 22.70 -2.09
CA SER A 166 5.55 22.17 -1.11
C SER A 166 6.06 23.23 -0.10
N SER A 167 5.25 24.26 0.16
CA SER A 167 5.61 25.35 1.09
C SER A 167 5.70 24.89 2.54
N TYR A 168 5.25 23.67 2.82
CA TYR A 168 5.32 23.03 4.12
C TYR A 168 6.17 21.78 4.03
N ASN A 169 7.30 21.80 4.74
CA ASN A 169 8.17 20.65 4.94
C ASN A 169 8.40 20.46 6.44
N ILE A 170 8.38 19.21 6.90
CA ILE A 170 8.74 18.87 8.27
C ILE A 170 10.20 18.43 8.22
N ASP A 171 11.05 19.08 9.00
CA ASP A 171 12.41 18.60 9.21
C ASP A 171 12.44 17.62 10.37
N VAL A 172 12.84 16.39 10.10
CA VAL A 172 13.03 15.32 11.12
C VAL A 172 14.49 15.11 11.48
N GLY A 173 15.39 15.96 10.98
CA GLY A 173 16.82 15.88 11.20
C GLY A 173 17.51 14.83 10.30
N PRO A 174 18.84 14.70 10.45
CA PRO A 174 19.63 13.79 9.64
C PRO A 174 19.32 12.32 9.98
N ASN A 175 19.49 11.43 9.01
CA ASN A 175 19.28 9.99 9.15
C ASN A 175 17.86 9.63 9.60
N LYS A 176 16.88 10.48 9.28
CA LYS A 176 15.45 10.21 9.47
C LYS A 176 14.70 10.54 8.18
N THR A 177 13.64 9.81 7.90
CA THR A 177 12.74 10.06 6.77
C THR A 177 11.32 10.20 7.27
N LEU A 178 10.50 10.94 6.53
CA LEU A 178 9.08 11.03 6.80
C LEU A 178 8.32 10.00 5.99
N GLY A 179 7.36 9.36 6.63
CA GLY A 179 6.37 8.53 5.93
C GLY A 179 5.01 8.62 6.59
N PHE A 180 4.01 8.05 5.94
CA PHE A 180 2.63 8.09 6.44
C PHE A 180 2.29 6.88 7.31
N GLY A 181 1.31 7.05 8.19
CA GLY A 181 0.71 5.98 8.99
C GLY A 181 0.86 6.21 10.49
N PHE A 182 0.56 5.17 11.26
CA PHE A 182 0.71 5.15 12.72
C PHE A 182 1.83 4.17 13.11
N PRO A 183 2.60 4.47 14.18
CA PRO A 183 3.57 3.51 14.71
C PRO A 183 2.85 2.25 15.20
N ILE A 184 3.51 1.10 15.04
CA ILE A 184 3.03 -0.16 15.64
C ILE A 184 3.52 -0.18 17.08
N CYS A 185 2.61 0.01 18.03
CA CYS A 185 2.91 -0.09 19.46
C CYS A 185 2.96 -1.57 19.87
N GLY A 186 4.16 -2.18 19.82
CA GLY A 186 4.40 -3.53 20.32
C GLY A 186 4.77 -3.51 21.81
N GLY A 187 3.98 -4.17 22.65
CA GLY A 187 4.21 -4.23 24.11
C GLY A 187 3.37 -3.21 24.91
N SER A 188 3.45 -3.28 26.24
CA SER A 188 2.64 -2.45 27.16
C SER A 188 3.21 -1.06 27.44
N SER A 189 4.40 -0.74 26.94
CA SER A 189 5.14 0.50 27.25
C SER A 189 5.00 1.61 26.22
N PHE A 190 4.28 1.38 25.12
CA PHE A 190 4.08 2.39 24.08
C PHE A 190 2.61 2.80 24.03
N THR A 191 2.34 4.10 24.05
CA THR A 191 1.00 4.66 23.92
C THR A 191 0.97 5.71 22.81
N VAL A 192 -0.17 5.83 22.13
CA VAL A 192 -0.42 6.96 21.24
C VAL A 192 -0.84 8.13 22.12
N ALA A 193 0.12 9.01 22.40
CA ALA A 193 -0.17 10.23 23.13
C ALA A 193 -0.93 11.23 22.24
N GLY A 194 -1.90 11.93 22.82
CA GLY A 194 -2.66 13.00 22.18
C GLY A 194 -1.83 14.28 22.01
N LYS A 195 -2.49 15.44 22.00
CA LYS A 195 -1.84 16.75 21.82
C LYS A 195 -0.60 16.92 22.71
N LEU A 196 0.56 17.12 22.06
CA LEU A 196 1.85 17.31 22.73
C LEU A 196 2.24 18.79 22.65
N ASN A 197 2.39 19.44 23.80
CA ASN A 197 2.83 20.85 23.86
C ASN A 197 4.35 20.96 23.71
N GLN A 198 5.10 19.99 24.24
CA GLN A 198 6.56 19.89 24.15
C GLN A 198 6.96 18.41 24.04
N ALA A 199 7.85 18.13 23.11
CA ALA A 199 8.27 16.78 22.78
C ALA A 199 9.64 16.80 22.09
N HIS A 200 10.45 15.79 22.35
CA HIS A 200 11.74 15.60 21.69
C HIS A 200 11.69 14.35 20.82
N LEU A 201 11.97 14.51 19.53
CA LEU A 201 12.13 13.38 18.61
C LEU A 201 13.50 12.73 18.86
N LEU A 202 13.49 11.47 19.27
CA LEU A 202 14.69 10.67 19.52
C LEU A 202 15.25 10.12 18.20
N ASP A 203 16.50 9.67 18.24
CA ASP A 203 17.18 9.12 17.06
C ASP A 203 16.51 7.85 16.50
N ASN A 204 15.82 7.09 17.34
CA ASN A 204 15.04 5.93 16.95
C ASN A 204 13.63 6.28 16.42
N GLY A 205 13.27 7.57 16.30
CA GLY A 205 12.00 8.04 15.74
C GLY A 205 10.85 8.02 16.74
N SER A 206 11.13 7.58 17.98
CA SER A 206 10.20 7.71 19.10
C SER A 206 10.17 9.16 19.58
N VAL A 207 9.05 9.54 20.18
CA VAL A 207 8.87 10.87 20.78
C VAL A 207 8.98 10.74 22.29
N LEU A 208 9.95 11.42 22.88
CA LEU A 208 10.06 11.60 24.33
C LEU A 208 9.17 12.77 24.75
N ILE A 209 8.28 12.52 25.71
CA ILE A 209 7.39 13.52 26.27
C ILE A 209 7.90 13.85 27.67
N ASN A 210 8.32 15.09 27.89
CA ASN A 210 8.61 15.59 29.22
C ASN A 210 7.27 16.03 29.83
N SER A 211 6.77 15.25 30.77
CA SER A 211 5.58 15.57 31.58
C SER A 211 5.94 16.46 32.76
#